data_AF-A0A7S9VQ22-F1
#
_entry.id   AF-A0A7S9VQ22-F1
#
_cell.length_a   1.000
_cell.length_b   1.000
_cell.length_c   1.000
_cell.angle_alpha   90.00
_cell.angle_beta   90.00
_cell.angle_gamma   90.00
#
_symmetry.space_group_name_H-M   'P 1'
#
loop_
_entity.id
_entity.type
_entity.pdbx_description
1 polymer ?
#
loop_
_entity_poly.entity_id
_entity_poly.type
_entity_poly.pdbx_seq_one_letter_code
_entity_poly.pdbx_strand_id
1 'polypeptide(L)'
;MRFLDIDLDAFLSSVAFYRNGGGRLDPEAYQPWTEARLRDFLERQCGLSRDQPIPGWFVDDHDGAFDVMRALVGDARRPLEVVHVDAHADLGMGDASWVHLIKHVALPLAERRDPKRGDHALSLGSWLAYALAADFISGLTYVHPARRGKDLTAIHFRNGDVESGYIEMKAYTRPDLPADGASPDYWRLVKLAPDLALSPVPFAMATLDDFAATASFDVGLLCHSPSYTPATADALIPIVGEYIDFQAGPLRLSQ
;
A
#
# COMPACT_ATOMS: atom_id res chain seq x y z
N MET A 1 2.17 3.03 -16.55
CA MET A 1 1.24 1.91 -16.31
C MET A 1 0.46 2.25 -15.07
N ARG A 2 -0.87 2.18 -15.13
CA ARG A 2 -1.77 2.43 -14.01
C ARG A 2 -2.08 1.12 -13.30
N PHE A 3 -1.70 1.03 -12.03
CA PHE A 3 -1.83 -0.14 -11.18
C PHE A 3 -2.95 0.11 -10.16
N LEU A 4 -3.98 -0.74 -10.18
CA LEU A 4 -5.02 -0.74 -9.17
C LEU A 4 -4.67 -1.76 -8.09
N ASP A 5 -4.35 -1.28 -6.90
CA ASP A 5 -4.07 -2.08 -5.72
C ASP A 5 -5.29 -2.03 -4.79
N ILE A 6 -5.85 -3.19 -4.44
CA ILE A 6 -7.04 -3.28 -3.61
C ILE A 6 -6.74 -4.21 -2.43
N ASP A 7 -6.86 -3.72 -1.20
CA ASP A 7 -7.05 -4.56 -0.02
C ASP A 7 -8.55 -4.75 0.24
N LEU A 8 -8.93 -5.99 0.56
CA LEU A 8 -10.28 -6.38 0.88
C LEU A 8 -10.82 -5.69 2.13
N ASP A 9 -9.96 -5.34 3.08
CA ASP A 9 -10.35 -4.72 4.35
C ASP A 9 -10.90 -3.29 4.21
N ALA A 10 -10.64 -2.64 3.07
CA ALA A 10 -11.23 -1.35 2.69
C ALA A 10 -12.76 -1.42 2.62
N PHE A 11 -13.32 -2.60 2.28
CA PHE A 11 -14.75 -2.79 2.05
C PHE A 11 -15.48 -3.37 3.26
N LEU A 12 -15.08 -2.96 4.46
CA LEU A 12 -15.73 -3.33 5.71
C LEU A 12 -16.52 -2.16 6.33
N SER A 13 -17.42 -2.47 7.25
CA SER A 13 -18.18 -1.47 8.01
C SER A 13 -17.34 -0.68 9.02
N SER A 14 -16.16 -1.21 9.39
CA SER A 14 -15.19 -0.58 10.27
C SER A 14 -13.77 -1.01 9.91
N VAL A 15 -12.79 -0.17 10.23
CA VAL A 15 -11.36 -0.45 10.09
C VAL A 15 -10.83 -1.07 11.39
N ALA A 16 -9.98 -2.09 11.27
CA ALA A 16 -9.42 -2.83 12.40
C ALA A 16 -8.00 -2.35 12.73
N PHE A 17 -7.81 -1.79 13.93
CA PHE A 17 -6.49 -1.32 14.39
C PHE A 17 -5.94 -2.19 15.52
N TYR A 18 -4.62 -2.14 15.73
CA TYR A 18 -3.94 -2.75 16.89
C TYR A 18 -4.31 -4.22 17.10
N ARG A 19 -4.24 -4.99 16.02
CA ARG A 19 -4.63 -6.40 16.03
C ARG A 19 -3.70 -7.23 16.90
N ASN A 20 -4.24 -7.68 18.03
CA ASN A 20 -3.58 -8.65 18.91
C ASN A 20 -3.97 -10.07 18.46
N GLY A 21 -3.13 -10.69 17.62
CA GLY A 21 -3.27 -12.09 17.20
C GLY A 21 -3.67 -12.30 15.73
N GLY A 22 -3.23 -13.42 15.13
CA GLY A 22 -3.28 -13.71 13.69
C GLY A 22 -4.55 -14.40 13.18
N GLY A 23 -5.73 -14.14 13.77
CA GLY A 23 -7.00 -14.75 13.37
C GLY A 23 -7.87 -13.86 12.45
N ARG A 24 -8.98 -14.39 11.94
CA ARG A 24 -10.01 -13.59 11.25
C ARG A 24 -10.67 -12.58 12.21
N LEU A 25 -11.27 -11.52 11.65
CA LEU A 25 -12.09 -10.58 12.43
C LEU A 25 -13.47 -11.16 12.78
N ASP A 26 -14.10 -10.55 13.78
CA ASP A 26 -15.49 -10.83 14.15
C ASP A 26 -16.45 -10.33 13.06
N PRO A 27 -17.24 -11.21 12.40
CA PRO A 27 -18.15 -10.83 11.33
C PRO A 27 -19.31 -9.94 11.78
N GLU A 28 -19.66 -9.89 13.06
CA GLU A 28 -20.71 -8.99 13.55
C GLU A 28 -20.22 -7.54 13.64
N ALA A 29 -18.98 -7.35 14.09
CA ALA A 29 -18.34 -6.05 14.24
C ALA A 29 -17.78 -5.49 12.92
N TYR A 30 -17.36 -6.37 12.02
CA TYR A 30 -16.75 -6.04 10.74
C TYR A 30 -17.57 -6.68 9.62
N GLN A 31 -18.59 -5.98 9.14
CA GLN A 31 -19.46 -6.51 8.09
C GLN A 31 -18.91 -6.10 6.72
N PRO A 32 -18.75 -7.04 5.78
CA PRO A 32 -18.36 -6.70 4.42
C PRO A 32 -19.45 -5.88 3.73
N TRP A 33 -19.06 -5.10 2.74
CA TRP A 33 -20.00 -4.41 1.86
C TRP A 33 -20.91 -5.41 1.14
N THR A 34 -22.05 -4.92 0.68
CA THR A 34 -22.91 -5.71 -0.21
C THR A 34 -22.29 -5.81 -1.60
N GLU A 35 -22.58 -6.90 -2.31
CA GLU A 35 -22.18 -7.07 -3.71
C GLU A 35 -22.55 -5.86 -4.57
N ALA A 36 -23.77 -5.34 -4.43
CA ALA A 36 -24.24 -4.19 -5.20
C ALA A 36 -23.37 -2.94 -4.98
N ARG A 37 -22.95 -2.69 -3.73
CA ARG A 37 -22.08 -1.54 -3.41
C ARG A 37 -20.66 -1.74 -3.94
N LEU A 38 -20.11 -2.94 -3.79
CA LEU A 38 -18.78 -3.26 -4.33
C LEU A 38 -18.76 -3.13 -5.85
N ARG A 39 -19.76 -3.66 -6.56
CA ARG A 39 -19.88 -3.53 -8.02
C ARG A 39 -20.00 -2.06 -8.45
N ASP A 40 -20.80 -1.26 -7.75
CA ASP A 40 -20.92 0.17 -8.05
C ASP A 40 -19.57 0.89 -7.93
N PHE A 41 -18.78 0.58 -6.89
CA PHE A 41 -17.41 1.10 -6.75
C PHE A 41 -16.52 0.67 -7.93
N LEU A 42 -16.46 -0.64 -8.22
CA LEU A 42 -15.59 -1.18 -9.28
C LEU A 42 -15.98 -0.66 -10.68
N GLU A 43 -17.28 -0.59 -10.99
CA GLU A 43 -17.78 -0.18 -12.30
C GLU A 43 -17.77 1.35 -12.46
N ARG A 44 -18.29 2.10 -11.48
CA ARG A 44 -18.48 3.57 -11.62
C ARG A 44 -17.29 4.39 -11.16
N GLN A 45 -16.65 3.99 -10.06
CA GLN A 45 -15.52 4.73 -9.51
C GLN A 45 -14.20 4.27 -10.14
N CYS A 46 -13.97 2.96 -10.25
CA CYS A 46 -12.75 2.43 -10.87
C CYS A 46 -12.83 2.32 -12.40
N GLY A 47 -14.03 2.38 -12.99
CA GLY A 47 -14.21 2.27 -14.44
C GLY A 47 -13.92 0.87 -15.01
N LEU A 48 -14.01 -0.18 -14.18
CA LEU A 48 -13.77 -1.56 -14.59
C LEU A 48 -14.99 -2.15 -15.32
N SER A 49 -14.74 -3.18 -16.13
CA SER A 49 -15.78 -3.89 -16.88
C SER A 49 -15.64 -5.40 -16.72
N ARG A 50 -16.77 -6.08 -16.57
CA ARG A 50 -16.83 -7.56 -16.55
C ARG A 50 -16.65 -8.19 -17.92
N ASP A 51 -16.97 -7.45 -18.97
CA ASP A 51 -16.79 -7.92 -20.34
C ASP A 51 -15.32 -7.84 -20.79
N GLN A 52 -14.53 -7.02 -20.09
CA GLN A 52 -13.10 -6.77 -20.36
C GLN A 52 -12.34 -6.66 -19.03
N PRO A 53 -12.20 -7.77 -18.27
CA PRO A 53 -11.44 -7.76 -17.03
C PRO A 53 -9.98 -7.41 -17.32
N ILE A 54 -9.36 -6.64 -16.42
CA ILE A 54 -7.94 -6.31 -16.53
C ILE A 54 -7.11 -7.49 -16.01
N PRO A 55 -5.91 -7.75 -16.56
CA PRO A 55 -5.02 -8.77 -16.01
C PRO A 55 -4.59 -8.38 -14.59
N GLY A 56 -4.41 -9.36 -13.71
CA GLY A 56 -3.97 -9.06 -12.35
C GLY A 56 -3.55 -10.25 -11.50
N TRP A 57 -3.39 -9.97 -10.21
CA TRP A 57 -2.92 -10.93 -9.21
C TRP A 57 -3.82 -10.97 -7.99
N PHE A 58 -3.80 -12.11 -7.31
CA PHE A 58 -4.38 -12.31 -6.00
C PHE A 58 -3.25 -12.68 -5.03
N VAL A 59 -3.18 -12.01 -3.89
CA VAL A 59 -2.21 -12.29 -2.82
C VAL A 59 -2.92 -12.41 -1.50
N ASP A 60 -2.44 -13.30 -0.63
CA ASP A 60 -3.04 -13.46 0.71
C ASP A 60 -2.68 -12.28 1.62
N ASP A 61 -1.39 -11.93 1.66
CA ASP A 61 -0.83 -10.88 2.51
C ASP A 61 -0.36 -9.69 1.65
N HIS A 62 -0.63 -8.46 2.11
CA HIS A 62 -0.50 -7.28 1.24
C HIS A 62 0.94 -6.93 0.89
N ASP A 63 1.90 -7.34 1.72
CA ASP A 63 3.32 -7.21 1.41
C ASP A 63 3.78 -8.08 0.21
N GLY A 64 2.91 -8.95 -0.30
CA GLY A 64 3.04 -9.62 -1.60
C GLY A 64 2.92 -8.67 -2.80
N ALA A 65 2.22 -7.54 -2.66
CA ALA A 65 2.11 -6.51 -3.70
C ALA A 65 3.48 -5.92 -4.07
N PHE A 66 4.41 -5.86 -3.12
CA PHE A 66 5.80 -5.44 -3.37
C PHE A 66 6.47 -6.33 -4.44
N ASP A 67 6.30 -7.66 -4.36
CA ASP A 67 6.90 -8.59 -5.31
C ASP A 67 6.26 -8.49 -6.70
N VAL A 68 4.96 -8.23 -6.75
CA VAL A 68 4.24 -7.98 -8.00
C VAL A 68 4.76 -6.73 -8.67
N MET A 69 4.84 -5.60 -7.95
CA MET A 69 5.37 -4.35 -8.48
C MET A 69 6.84 -4.49 -8.92
N ARG A 70 7.67 -5.18 -8.12
CA ARG A 70 9.06 -5.45 -8.45
C ARG A 70 9.20 -6.14 -9.80
N ALA A 71 8.39 -7.17 -10.04
CA ALA A 71 8.45 -7.91 -11.29
C ALA A 71 7.88 -7.11 -12.48
N LEU A 72 6.83 -6.32 -12.27
CA LEU A 72 6.24 -5.46 -13.31
C LEU A 72 7.21 -4.36 -13.77
N VAL A 73 7.87 -3.70 -12.82
CA VAL A 73 8.81 -2.62 -13.11
C VAL A 73 10.07 -3.17 -13.77
N GLY A 74 10.56 -4.30 -13.26
CA GLY A 74 11.76 -4.99 -13.74
C GLY A 74 12.97 -4.06 -13.88
N ASP A 75 13.86 -4.43 -14.81
CA ASP A 75 15.04 -3.62 -15.17
C ASP A 75 14.70 -2.45 -16.09
N ALA A 76 13.52 -2.47 -16.72
CA ALA A 76 13.07 -1.48 -17.69
C ALA A 76 12.69 -0.12 -17.06
N ARG A 77 12.68 -0.01 -15.71
CA ARG A 77 12.43 1.22 -14.94
C ARG A 77 11.21 2.02 -15.42
N ARG A 78 10.09 1.33 -15.62
CA ARG A 78 8.81 1.99 -15.86
C ARG A 78 8.04 2.03 -14.54
N PRO A 79 8.20 3.09 -13.72
CA PRO A 79 7.46 3.20 -12.48
C PRO A 79 5.95 3.25 -12.74
N LEU A 80 5.20 2.79 -11.75
CA LEU A 80 3.76 2.63 -11.79
C LEU A 80 3.09 3.90 -11.28
N GLU A 81 1.93 4.23 -11.84
CA GLU A 81 0.99 5.16 -11.20
C GLU A 81 0.02 4.28 -10.40
N VAL A 82 0.07 4.36 -9.08
CA VAL A 82 -0.65 3.44 -8.18
C VAL A 82 -1.88 4.14 -7.61
N VAL A 83 -3.02 3.45 -7.69
CA VAL A 83 -4.19 3.73 -6.86
C VAL A 83 -4.27 2.61 -5.83
N HIS A 84 -4.07 2.93 -4.57
CA HIS A 84 -4.07 2.02 -3.44
C HIS A 84 -5.38 2.20 -2.66
N VAL A 85 -6.26 1.21 -2.75
CA VAL A 85 -7.58 1.15 -2.12
C VAL A 85 -7.47 0.27 -0.90
N ASP A 86 -7.43 0.87 0.28
CA ASP A 86 -7.06 0.17 1.52
C ASP A 86 -7.64 0.88 2.74
N ALA A 87 -7.94 0.14 3.81
CA ALA A 87 -8.29 0.71 5.09
C ALA A 87 -7.09 1.40 5.80
N HIS A 88 -5.87 1.01 5.49
CA HIS A 88 -4.58 1.48 6.02
C HIS A 88 -3.73 2.06 4.88
N ALA A 89 -2.73 2.88 5.19
CA ALA A 89 -1.90 3.51 4.14
C ALA A 89 -0.65 2.69 3.78
N ASP A 90 -0.30 1.68 4.59
CA ASP A 90 0.91 0.86 4.47
C ASP A 90 2.22 1.63 4.33
N LEU A 91 2.25 2.82 4.94
CA LEU A 91 3.41 3.72 4.95
C LEU A 91 4.30 3.56 6.19
N GLY A 92 4.16 2.49 6.97
CA GLY A 92 4.96 2.20 8.17
C GLY A 92 4.47 2.89 9.44
N MET A 93 3.20 3.26 9.50
CA MET A 93 2.60 3.86 10.69
C MET A 93 2.29 2.76 11.72
N GLY A 94 2.72 2.96 12.97
CA GLY A 94 2.39 2.06 14.09
C GLY A 94 3.37 0.92 14.34
N ASP A 95 4.37 0.71 13.48
CA ASP A 95 5.50 -0.18 13.74
C ASP A 95 6.85 0.60 13.80
N ALA A 96 7.95 -0.11 14.03
CA ALA A 96 9.30 0.46 14.04
C ALA A 96 10.03 0.33 12.68
N SER A 97 9.33 -0.11 11.62
CA SER A 97 9.91 -0.32 10.30
C SER A 97 10.44 0.97 9.68
N TRP A 98 9.80 2.11 9.97
CA TRP A 98 10.21 3.39 9.44
C TRP A 98 11.65 3.76 9.85
N VAL A 99 12.13 3.28 11.00
CA VAL A 99 13.53 3.49 11.46
C VAL A 99 14.52 2.75 10.56
N HIS A 100 14.17 1.52 10.15
CA HIS A 100 14.96 0.80 9.15
C HIS A 100 14.86 1.50 7.79
N LEU A 101 13.65 1.89 7.38
CA LEU A 101 13.39 2.48 6.07
C LEU A 101 14.18 3.77 5.84
N ILE A 102 14.28 4.65 6.85
CA ILE A 102 15.10 5.87 6.73
C ILE A 102 16.60 5.62 6.59
N LYS A 103 17.11 4.43 6.92
CA LYS A 103 18.49 4.03 6.62
C LYS A 103 18.56 3.38 5.24
N HIS A 104 17.56 2.55 4.93
CA HIS A 104 17.40 1.83 3.66
C HIS A 104 17.36 2.76 2.45
N VAL A 105 16.75 3.94 2.57
CA VAL A 105 16.68 4.94 1.48
C VAL A 105 18.07 5.38 0.99
N ALA A 106 19.11 5.33 1.83
CA ALA A 106 20.47 5.69 1.43
C ALA A 106 21.16 4.63 0.56
N LEU A 107 20.61 3.41 0.48
CA LEU A 107 21.24 2.31 -0.24
C LEU A 107 21.15 2.48 -1.76
N PRO A 108 22.08 1.87 -2.52
CA PRO A 108 21.95 1.73 -3.96
C PRO A 108 20.59 1.17 -4.38
N LEU A 109 20.09 1.59 -5.56
CA LEU A 109 18.75 1.19 -6.02
C LEU A 109 18.54 -0.33 -6.06
N ALA A 110 19.57 -1.10 -6.43
CA ALA A 110 19.49 -2.55 -6.46
C ALA A 110 19.19 -3.15 -5.08
N GLU A 111 19.85 -2.64 -4.04
CA GLU A 111 19.62 -3.04 -2.64
C GLU A 111 18.27 -2.52 -2.12
N ARG A 112 17.83 -1.33 -2.57
CA ARG A 112 16.50 -0.80 -2.22
C ARG A 112 15.36 -1.71 -2.71
N ARG A 113 15.56 -2.38 -3.85
CA ARG A 113 14.63 -3.32 -4.49
C ARG A 113 14.66 -4.74 -3.90
N ASP A 114 15.56 -5.00 -2.95
CA ASP A 114 15.65 -6.27 -2.24
C ASP A 114 15.76 -6.06 -0.72
N PRO A 115 14.74 -5.45 -0.09
CA PRO A 115 14.74 -5.18 1.33
C PRO A 115 14.61 -6.47 2.16
N LYS A 116 15.17 -6.45 3.36
CA LYS A 116 14.85 -7.44 4.39
C LYS A 116 13.36 -7.37 4.75
N ARG A 117 12.72 -8.54 4.87
CA ARG A 117 11.34 -8.67 5.39
C ARG A 117 11.31 -8.87 6.91
N GLY A 118 10.21 -8.44 7.53
CA GLY A 118 9.87 -8.65 8.95
C GLY A 118 9.33 -7.39 9.64
N ASP A 119 8.83 -7.54 10.87
CA ASP A 119 8.08 -6.52 11.64
C ASP A 119 8.82 -5.21 11.94
N HIS A 120 10.12 -5.15 11.65
CA HIS A 120 10.97 -3.96 11.81
C HIS A 120 11.65 -3.54 10.49
N ALA A 121 11.21 -4.11 9.38
CA ALA A 121 11.66 -3.82 8.03
C ALA A 121 10.43 -3.89 7.08
N LEU A 122 10.56 -4.45 5.87
CA LEU A 122 9.39 -4.62 4.99
C LEU A 122 8.38 -5.58 5.63
N SER A 123 7.19 -5.06 5.92
CA SER A 123 6.09 -5.74 6.61
C SER A 123 4.74 -5.41 5.96
N LEU A 124 3.66 -6.04 6.42
CA LEU A 124 2.29 -5.72 6.02
C LEU A 124 1.97 -4.23 6.12
N GLY A 125 2.41 -3.56 7.20
CA GLY A 125 2.10 -2.15 7.41
C GLY A 125 3.06 -1.16 6.76
N SER A 126 4.09 -1.61 6.01
CA SER A 126 5.15 -0.74 5.50
C SER A 126 5.57 -0.99 4.05
N TRP A 127 5.08 -2.06 3.41
CA TRP A 127 5.54 -2.49 2.09
C TRP A 127 5.43 -1.38 1.03
N LEU A 128 4.40 -0.53 1.10
CA LEU A 128 4.19 0.55 0.13
C LEU A 128 5.25 1.63 0.26
N ALA A 129 5.69 1.94 1.48
CA ALA A 129 6.81 2.85 1.71
C ALA A 129 8.13 2.28 1.16
N TYR A 130 8.33 0.96 1.24
CA TYR A 130 9.47 0.31 0.60
C TYR A 130 9.36 0.35 -0.94
N ALA A 131 8.17 0.19 -1.51
CA ALA A 131 7.96 0.29 -2.97
C ALA A 131 8.28 1.71 -3.49
N LEU A 132 7.89 2.75 -2.74
CA LEU A 132 8.29 4.14 -3.00
C LEU A 132 9.81 4.30 -2.93
N ALA A 133 10.44 3.76 -1.88
CA ALA A 133 11.90 3.76 -1.76
C ALA A 133 12.59 2.90 -2.83
N ALA A 134 11.92 1.95 -3.46
CA ALA A 134 12.48 1.09 -4.52
C ALA A 134 12.35 1.68 -5.94
N ASP A 135 11.83 2.91 -6.05
CA ASP A 135 11.55 3.60 -7.33
C ASP A 135 10.57 2.79 -8.21
N PHE A 136 9.62 2.11 -7.57
CA PHE A 136 8.55 1.40 -8.27
C PHE A 136 7.36 2.29 -8.59
N ILE A 137 7.20 3.41 -7.89
CA ILE A 137 6.00 4.23 -7.91
C ILE A 137 6.35 5.65 -8.35
N SER A 138 5.63 6.15 -9.35
CA SER A 138 5.76 7.49 -9.94
C SER A 138 4.62 8.43 -9.57
N GLY A 139 3.55 7.91 -8.99
CA GLY A 139 2.44 8.66 -8.42
C GLY A 139 1.60 7.71 -7.56
N LEU A 140 1.09 8.21 -6.44
CA LEU A 140 0.29 7.42 -5.50
C LEU A 140 -1.01 8.16 -5.18
N THR A 141 -2.14 7.49 -5.38
CA THR A 141 -3.44 7.92 -4.85
C THR A 141 -3.87 6.93 -3.79
N TYR A 142 -4.06 7.39 -2.55
CA TYR A 142 -4.60 6.58 -1.47
C TYR A 142 -6.12 6.76 -1.35
N VAL A 143 -6.88 5.70 -1.57
CA VAL A 143 -8.33 5.67 -1.49
C VAL A 143 -8.74 4.93 -0.23
N HIS A 144 -9.40 5.62 0.70
CA HIS A 144 -9.60 5.10 2.06
C HIS A 144 -11.03 5.29 2.58
N PRO A 145 -11.45 4.54 3.61
CA PRO A 145 -12.74 4.78 4.27
C PRO A 145 -12.81 6.19 4.91
N ALA A 146 -13.92 6.91 4.69
CA ALA A 146 -14.06 8.33 5.07
C ALA A 146 -13.95 8.65 6.58
N ARG A 147 -14.16 7.67 7.47
CA ARG A 147 -14.51 7.92 8.88
C ARG A 147 -13.39 7.75 9.90
N ARG A 148 -12.10 7.65 9.53
CA ARG A 148 -11.00 7.42 10.51
C ARG A 148 -9.67 8.04 10.10
N GLY A 149 -8.66 7.89 10.96
CA GLY A 149 -7.29 8.33 10.72
C GLY A 149 -6.72 7.70 9.45
N LYS A 150 -5.79 8.41 8.81
CA LYS A 150 -5.26 8.09 7.48
C LYS A 150 -3.99 7.23 7.52
N ASP A 151 -3.53 6.84 8.71
CA ASP A 151 -2.30 6.06 8.95
C ASP A 151 -1.04 6.55 8.20
N LEU A 152 -0.90 7.88 8.08
CA LEU A 152 0.20 8.49 7.34
C LEU A 152 1.42 8.72 8.22
N THR A 153 2.56 8.23 7.75
CA THR A 153 3.87 8.45 8.38
C THR A 153 4.49 9.76 7.88
N ALA A 154 4.18 10.87 8.55
CA ALA A 154 4.68 12.21 8.25
C ALA A 154 6.18 12.31 7.87
N ILE A 155 7.08 11.48 8.43
CA ILE A 155 8.50 11.50 8.07
C ILE A 155 8.77 11.22 6.58
N HIS A 156 7.85 10.57 5.88
CA HIS A 156 7.94 10.31 4.43
C HIS A 156 7.45 11.48 3.57
N PHE A 157 6.86 12.51 4.18
CA PHE A 157 6.32 13.66 3.45
C PHE A 157 7.27 14.85 3.51
N ARG A 158 7.20 15.71 2.49
CA ARG A 158 8.00 16.93 2.43
C ARG A 158 7.74 17.78 3.67
N ASN A 159 8.81 18.17 4.37
CA ASN A 159 8.75 18.94 5.63
C ASN A 159 7.88 18.32 6.75
N GLY A 160 7.52 17.05 6.66
CA GLY A 160 6.59 16.43 7.61
C GLY A 160 5.12 16.74 7.34
N ASP A 161 4.79 17.38 6.22
CA ASP A 161 3.44 17.82 5.88
C ASP A 161 2.74 16.80 4.98
N VAL A 162 1.80 16.05 5.57
CA VAL A 162 1.01 15.02 4.88
C VAL A 162 0.05 15.58 3.83
N GLU A 163 -0.21 16.89 3.85
CA GLU A 163 -1.06 17.58 2.87
C GLU A 163 -0.22 18.31 1.80
N SER A 164 1.11 18.10 1.78
CA SER A 164 2.01 18.75 0.83
C SER A 164 1.80 18.34 -0.64
N GLY A 165 1.00 17.29 -0.90
CA GLY A 165 0.77 16.73 -2.23
C GLY A 165 1.93 15.88 -2.77
N TYR A 166 2.95 15.63 -1.96
CA TYR A 166 4.12 14.82 -2.34
C TYR A 166 4.60 13.94 -1.20
N ILE A 167 4.93 12.70 -1.53
CA ILE A 167 5.80 11.86 -0.72
C ILE A 167 7.24 12.09 -1.18
N GLU A 168 8.15 12.29 -0.23
CA GLU A 168 9.56 12.53 -0.45
C GLU A 168 10.34 11.61 0.49
N MET A 169 10.67 10.42 0.00
CA MET A 169 11.42 9.44 0.77
C MET A 169 12.79 10.00 1.14
N LYS A 170 13.13 9.94 2.43
CA LYS A 170 14.30 10.60 3.00
C LYS A 170 15.17 9.59 3.72
N ALA A 171 16.49 9.79 3.59
CA ALA A 171 17.46 9.07 4.38
C ALA A 171 18.04 9.93 5.50
N TYR A 172 18.29 9.27 6.63
CA TYR A 172 19.08 9.79 7.73
C TYR A 172 20.11 8.72 8.08
N THR A 173 21.40 9.07 8.05
CA THR A 173 22.55 8.17 8.23
C THR A 173 23.48 8.59 9.37
N ARG A 174 23.15 9.67 10.10
CA ARG A 174 23.96 10.16 11.21
C ARG A 174 24.11 9.12 12.34
N PRO A 175 25.27 9.04 13.02
CA PRO A 175 25.61 7.96 13.95
C PRO A 175 24.82 7.99 15.26
N ASP A 176 24.18 9.12 15.60
CA ASP A 176 23.30 9.26 16.77
C ASP A 176 21.85 8.82 16.48
N LEU A 177 21.61 8.21 15.31
CA LEU A 177 20.30 7.67 15.02
C LEU A 177 19.95 6.48 15.93
N PRO A 178 18.67 6.33 16.23
CA PRO A 178 18.17 5.18 16.98
C PRO A 178 18.53 3.87 16.30
N ALA A 179 18.80 2.85 17.10
CA ALA A 179 18.90 1.48 16.61
C ALA A 179 17.58 1.03 15.96
N ASP A 180 17.65 0.08 15.04
CA ASP A 180 16.44 -0.49 14.41
C ASP A 180 15.54 -1.11 15.49
N GLY A 181 14.22 -0.88 15.39
CA GLY A 181 13.28 -1.32 16.42
C GLY A 181 13.14 -0.38 17.63
N ALA A 182 13.92 0.70 17.73
CA ALA A 182 13.74 1.71 18.77
C ALA A 182 12.55 2.64 18.46
N SER A 183 11.95 3.22 19.51
CA SER A 183 10.92 4.26 19.40
C SER A 183 11.52 5.62 19.76
N PRO A 184 12.16 6.31 18.81
CA PRO A 184 12.79 7.60 19.08
C PRO A 184 11.79 8.74 19.14
N ASP A 185 12.30 9.94 19.44
CA ASP A 185 11.55 11.17 19.25
C ASP A 185 11.29 11.42 17.76
N TYR A 186 10.21 10.82 17.28
CA TYR A 186 9.73 10.88 15.90
C TYR A 186 9.57 12.32 15.42
N TRP A 187 8.99 13.19 16.24
CA TRP A 187 8.74 14.58 15.87
C TRP A 187 10.00 15.43 15.79
N ARG A 188 11.02 15.09 16.58
CA ARG A 188 12.36 15.67 16.38
C ARG A 188 12.95 15.23 15.05
N LEU A 189 12.83 13.95 14.67
CA LEU A 189 13.36 13.43 13.41
C LEU A 189 12.68 14.03 12.18
N VAL A 190 11.36 14.19 12.21
CA VAL A 190 10.58 14.83 11.13
C VAL A 190 11.06 16.25 10.80
N LYS A 191 11.57 16.99 11.79
CA LYS A 191 12.03 18.38 11.65
C LYS A 191 13.49 18.52 11.22
N LEU A 192 14.24 17.42 11.20
CA LEU A 192 15.66 17.47 10.86
C LEU A 192 15.85 17.46 9.34
N ALA A 193 16.88 18.15 8.88
CA ALA A 193 17.30 18.04 7.49
C ALA A 193 17.72 16.59 7.20
N PRO A 194 17.26 15.99 6.10
CA PRO A 194 17.70 14.66 5.69
C PRO A 194 19.12 14.72 5.10
N ASP A 195 19.84 13.60 5.19
CA ASP A 195 21.15 13.46 4.54
C ASP A 195 20.99 13.23 3.03
N LEU A 196 19.88 12.61 2.63
CA LEU A 196 19.47 12.37 1.25
C LEU A 196 17.94 12.48 1.15
N ALA A 197 17.45 13.06 0.07
CA ALA A 197 16.04 12.98 -0.32
C ALA A 197 15.94 12.41 -1.74
N LEU A 198 15.04 11.46 -1.95
CA LEU A 198 14.70 10.96 -3.28
C LEU A 198 13.81 11.96 -4.03
N SER A 199 13.65 11.75 -5.33
CA SER A 199 12.70 12.52 -6.13
C SER A 199 11.29 12.45 -5.52
N PRO A 200 10.59 13.59 -5.38
CA PRO A 200 9.23 13.63 -4.85
C PRO A 200 8.26 12.88 -5.76
N VAL A 201 7.39 12.07 -5.16
CA VAL A 201 6.31 11.34 -5.81
C VAL A 201 4.99 12.08 -5.55
N PRO A 202 4.22 12.48 -6.58
CA PRO A 202 2.89 13.04 -6.40
C PRO A 202 2.00 12.12 -5.54
N PHE A 203 1.33 12.72 -4.57
CA PHE A 203 0.46 12.04 -3.63
C PHE A 203 -0.91 12.72 -3.58
N ALA A 204 -1.96 11.91 -3.67
CA ALA A 204 -3.34 12.36 -3.51
C ALA A 204 -4.09 11.41 -2.58
N MET A 205 -5.18 11.90 -2.02
CA MET A 205 -6.10 11.10 -1.21
C MET A 205 -7.53 11.31 -1.67
N ALA A 206 -8.32 10.25 -1.60
CA ALA A 206 -9.76 10.29 -1.79
C ALA A 206 -10.43 9.34 -0.80
N THR A 207 -11.69 9.59 -0.49
CA THR A 207 -12.48 8.58 0.22
C THR A 207 -13.04 7.56 -0.76
N LEU A 208 -13.40 6.37 -0.28
CA LEU A 208 -14.13 5.36 -1.06
C LEU A 208 -15.47 5.84 -1.64
N ASP A 209 -16.05 6.92 -1.11
CA ASP A 209 -17.30 7.48 -1.63
C ASP A 209 -17.04 8.65 -2.63
N ASP A 210 -15.85 9.27 -2.57
CA ASP A 210 -15.48 10.44 -3.39
C ASP A 210 -14.51 10.10 -4.55
N PHE A 211 -13.96 8.89 -4.56
CA PHE A 211 -12.98 8.49 -5.56
C PHE A 211 -13.61 8.34 -6.95
N ALA A 212 -12.89 8.79 -7.97
CA ALA A 212 -13.22 8.55 -9.35
C ALA A 212 -11.92 8.44 -10.16
N ALA A 213 -11.72 7.29 -10.80
CA ALA A 213 -10.58 7.05 -11.66
C ALA A 213 -10.61 8.01 -12.86
N THR A 214 -9.50 8.72 -13.06
CA THR A 214 -9.36 9.68 -14.18
C THR A 214 -8.98 9.01 -15.50
N ALA A 215 -8.58 7.74 -15.45
CA ALA A 215 -8.19 6.92 -16.60
C ALA A 215 -8.27 5.43 -16.23
N SER A 216 -8.40 4.58 -17.26
CA SER A 216 -8.46 3.12 -17.11
C SER A 216 -7.18 2.55 -16.49
N PHE A 217 -7.33 1.45 -15.74
CA PHE A 217 -6.22 0.69 -15.19
C PHE A 217 -5.68 -0.32 -16.20
N ASP A 218 -4.36 -0.52 -16.19
CA ASP A 218 -3.70 -1.50 -17.05
C ASP A 218 -3.65 -2.89 -16.39
N VAL A 219 -3.47 -2.91 -15.07
CA VAL A 219 -3.34 -4.12 -14.25
C VAL A 219 -3.97 -3.91 -12.88
N GLY A 220 -4.41 -5.00 -12.25
CA GLY A 220 -5.00 -5.00 -10.91
C GLY A 220 -4.34 -5.98 -9.95
N LEU A 221 -4.47 -5.71 -8.65
CA LEU A 221 -4.14 -6.63 -7.58
C LEU A 221 -5.25 -6.62 -6.54
N LEU A 222 -5.63 -7.80 -6.08
CA LEU A 222 -6.45 -7.98 -4.90
C LEU A 222 -5.61 -8.63 -3.79
N CYS A 223 -5.54 -7.98 -2.64
CA CYS A 223 -5.07 -8.57 -1.40
C CYS A 223 -6.25 -9.06 -0.56
N HIS A 224 -6.09 -10.23 0.07
CA HIS A 224 -7.08 -10.79 0.99
C HIS A 224 -6.98 -10.19 2.40
N SER A 225 -5.75 -10.01 2.89
CA SER A 225 -5.42 -9.64 4.26
C SER A 225 -6.27 -10.40 5.27
N PRO A 226 -6.08 -11.73 5.40
CA PRO A 226 -6.97 -12.56 6.20
C PRO A 226 -6.95 -12.19 7.69
N SER A 227 -5.83 -11.66 8.16
CA SER A 227 -5.71 -11.07 9.48
C SER A 227 -6.33 -9.67 9.59
N TYR A 228 -6.99 -9.12 8.58
CA TYR A 228 -7.72 -7.84 8.66
C TYR A 228 -9.15 -7.96 8.13
N THR A 229 -9.59 -9.17 7.81
CA THR A 229 -10.93 -9.44 7.29
C THR A 229 -11.64 -10.53 8.10
N PRO A 230 -12.98 -10.46 8.24
CA PRO A 230 -13.78 -11.59 8.70
C PRO A 230 -13.86 -12.65 7.60
N ALA A 231 -14.12 -13.91 7.94
CA ALA A 231 -14.33 -14.97 6.93
C ALA A 231 -15.52 -14.68 5.99
N THR A 232 -16.48 -13.85 6.42
CA THR A 232 -17.61 -13.43 5.58
C THR A 232 -17.20 -12.51 4.43
N ALA A 233 -16.06 -11.83 4.53
CA ALA A 233 -15.54 -10.97 3.45
C ALA A 233 -15.03 -11.77 2.25
N ASP A 234 -14.70 -13.06 2.42
CA ASP A 234 -14.24 -13.95 1.34
C ASP A 234 -15.27 -14.03 0.18
N ALA A 235 -16.56 -13.73 0.46
CA ALA A 235 -17.61 -13.64 -0.55
C ALA A 235 -17.40 -12.50 -1.57
N LEU A 236 -16.58 -11.48 -1.25
CA LEU A 236 -16.24 -10.37 -2.15
C LEU A 236 -15.15 -10.72 -3.16
N ILE A 237 -14.29 -11.69 -2.86
CA ILE A 237 -13.17 -12.11 -3.72
C ILE A 237 -13.65 -12.55 -5.12
N PRO A 238 -14.61 -13.47 -5.27
CA PRO A 238 -15.07 -13.87 -6.60
C PRO A 238 -15.73 -12.72 -7.36
N ILE A 239 -16.32 -11.72 -6.67
CA ILE A 239 -16.90 -10.55 -7.32
C ILE A 239 -15.79 -9.67 -7.91
N VAL A 240 -14.71 -9.39 -7.17
CA VAL A 240 -13.55 -8.66 -7.69
C VAL A 240 -12.89 -9.43 -8.85
N GLY A 241 -12.85 -10.76 -8.76
CA GLY A 241 -12.32 -11.64 -9.81
C GLY A 241 -13.10 -11.61 -11.14
N GLU A 242 -14.30 -11.04 -11.17
CA GLU A 242 -15.01 -10.76 -12.43
C GLU A 242 -14.45 -9.54 -13.18
N TYR A 243 -13.69 -8.67 -12.50
CA TYR A 243 -13.10 -7.44 -13.04
C TYR A 243 -11.58 -7.49 -13.16
N ILE A 244 -10.94 -8.32 -12.34
CA ILE A 244 -9.49 -8.57 -12.35
C ILE A 244 -9.27 -10.05 -12.62
N ASP A 245 -8.68 -10.36 -13.77
CA ASP A 245 -8.33 -11.72 -14.15
C ASP A 245 -7.05 -12.17 -13.43
N PHE A 246 -7.22 -12.89 -12.33
CA PHE A 246 -6.14 -13.46 -11.53
C PHE A 246 -5.37 -14.59 -12.25
N GLN A 247 -5.86 -15.08 -13.41
CA GLN A 247 -5.24 -16.19 -14.14
C GLN A 247 -4.17 -15.76 -15.14
N ALA A 248 -3.89 -14.46 -15.26
CA ALA A 248 -2.83 -13.91 -16.13
C ALA A 248 -1.39 -14.23 -15.69
N GLY A 249 -1.21 -15.04 -14.64
CA GLY A 249 -0.06 -15.90 -14.44
C GLY A 249 0.53 -15.77 -13.03
N PRO A 250 0.97 -16.90 -12.42
CA PRO A 250 1.90 -16.78 -11.31
C PRO A 250 3.10 -16.02 -11.86
N LEU A 251 3.48 -14.94 -11.20
CA LEU A 251 4.89 -14.61 -11.18
C LEU A 251 5.59 -15.87 -10.71
N ARG A 252 6.17 -16.64 -11.63
CA ARG A 252 7.24 -17.55 -11.29
C ARG A 252 8.38 -16.64 -10.89
N LEU A 253 8.33 -16.17 -9.65
CA LEU A 253 9.49 -15.68 -8.93
C LEU A 253 10.46 -16.86 -9.00
N SER A 254 11.43 -16.78 -9.90
CA SER A 254 12.52 -17.73 -9.94
C SER A 254 13.15 -17.71 -8.55
N GLN A 255 13.05 -18.85 -7.86
CA GLN A 255 13.80 -19.13 -6.63
C GLN A 255 15.29 -18.94 -6.86
#